data_AF-A0A0U0T208-F1
#
_entry.id   AF-A0A0U0T208-F1
#
_cell.length_a   1.000
_cell.length_b   1.000
_cell.length_c   1.000
_cell.angle_alpha   90.00
_cell.angle_beta   90.00
_cell.angle_gamma   90.00
#
_symmetry.space_group_name_H-M   'P 1'
#
loop_
_entity.id
_entity.type
_entity.pdbx_description
1 polymer ?
#
loop_
_entity_poly.entity_id
_entity_poly.type
_entity_poly.pdbx_seq_one_letter_code
_entity_poly.pdbx_strand_id
1 'polypeptide(L)' 'MIDETLSPDAIPAEMSGRVVVGSPAQIADQIQAKVLDAGVDGLIINLAPHGYLPGVITTAAEALRPLLGV' A
#
# COMPACT_ATOMS: atom_id res chain seq x y z
N MET A 1 1.31 3.28 -5.09
CA MET A 1 1.49 2.77 -6.46
C MET A 1 2.14 1.40 -6.36
N ILE A 2 1.44 0.37 -6.81
CA ILE A 2 1.91 -1.02 -6.80
C ILE A 2 2.73 -1.22 -8.07
N ASP A 3 4.05 -1.29 -7.92
CA ASP A 3 5.01 -1.42 -8.99
C ASP A 3 6.33 -1.95 -8.42
N GLU A 4 6.85 -3.06 -8.97
CA GLU A 4 8.09 -3.71 -8.54
C GLU A 4 9.33 -2.82 -8.68
N THR A 5 9.27 -1.79 -9.52
CA THR A 5 10.41 -0.91 -9.83
C THR A 5 10.46 0.34 -8.96
N LEU A 6 9.41 0.63 -8.20
CA LEU A 6 9.33 1.83 -7.36
C LEU A 6 9.89 1.57 -5.97
N SER A 7 10.77 2.46 -5.51
CA SER A 7 11.24 2.48 -4.12
C SER A 7 10.40 3.46 -3.28
N PRO A 8 10.02 3.10 -2.04
CA PRO A 8 9.45 4.04 -1.06
C PRO A 8 10.34 5.26 -0.81
N ASP A 9 11.66 5.12 -0.92
CA ASP A 9 12.63 6.19 -0.67
C ASP A 9 12.58 7.29 -1.73
N ALA A 10 11.97 7.02 -2.89
CA ALA A 10 11.77 8.00 -3.96
C ALA A 10 10.57 8.91 -3.71
N ILE A 11 9.76 8.67 -2.68
CA ILE A 11 8.61 9.50 -2.35
C ILE A 11 9.11 10.81 -1.69
N PRO A 12 8.68 12.00 -2.19
CA PRO A 12 8.97 13.27 -1.52
C PRO A 12 8.49 13.26 -0.05
N ALA A 13 9.27 13.88 0.83
CA ALA A 13 9.01 13.85 2.28
C ALA A 13 7.59 14.32 2.63
N GLU A 14 7.07 15.31 1.91
CA GLU A 14 5.74 15.90 2.08
C GLU A 14 4.60 14.92 1.77
N MET A 15 4.89 13.85 1.01
CA MET A 15 3.92 12.83 0.61
C MET A 15 4.07 11.52 1.39
N SER A 16 5.20 11.30 2.06
CA SER A 16 5.59 10.04 2.71
C SER A 16 4.59 9.53 3.77
N GLY A 17 3.83 10.43 4.41
CA GLY A 17 2.85 10.09 5.43
C GLY A 17 1.50 9.57 4.91
N ARG A 18 1.21 9.73 3.60
CA ARG A 18 -0.07 9.30 3.00
C ARG A 18 0.08 8.50 1.71
N VAL A 19 1.31 8.34 1.22
CA VAL A 19 1.61 7.61 -0.01
C VAL A 19 2.39 6.35 0.34
N VAL A 20 1.98 5.25 -0.29
CA VAL A 20 2.62 3.94 -0.21
C VAL A 20 2.91 3.50 -1.64
N VAL A 21 4.16 3.17 -1.95
CA VAL A 21 4.57 2.67 -3.28
C VAL A 21 5.52 1.47 -3.14
N GLY A 22 5.61 0.66 -4.18
CA GLY A 22 6.53 -0.48 -4.26
C GLY A 22 5.82 -1.77 -4.68
N SER A 23 6.53 -2.89 -4.54
CA SER A 23 5.98 -4.22 -4.78
C SER A 23 4.82 -4.54 -3.83
N PRO A 24 3.94 -5.50 -4.15
CA PRO A 24 2.84 -5.89 -3.25
C PRO A 24 3.31 -6.21 -1.81
N ALA A 25 4.46 -6.88 -1.67
CA ALA A 25 5.05 -7.18 -0.36
C ALA A 25 5.49 -5.89 0.38
N GLN A 26 6.18 -4.98 -0.31
CA GLN A 26 6.60 -3.71 0.27
C GLN A 26 5.41 -2.82 0.66
N ILE A 27 4.30 -2.90 -0.08
CA ILE A 27 3.05 -2.22 0.27
C ILE A 27 2.49 -2.78 1.59
N ALA A 28 2.49 -4.11 1.77
CA ALA A 28 2.05 -4.76 2.99
C ALA A 28 2.93 -4.36 4.19
N ASP A 29 4.25 -4.42 4.05
CA ASP A 29 5.21 -4.04 5.09
C ASP A 29 5.00 -2.58 5.54
N GLN A 30 4.82 -1.67 4.58
CA GLN A 30 4.55 -0.26 4.87
C GLN A 30 3.23 -0.05 5.58
N ILE A 31 2.16 -0.76 5.20
CA ILE A 31 0.85 -0.62 5.85
C ILE A 31 0.91 -1.18 7.28
N GLN A 32 1.58 -2.30 7.49
CA GLN A 32 1.81 -2.83 8.83
C GLN A 32 2.53 -1.78 9.71
N ALA A 33 3.70 -1.31 9.27
CA ALA A 33 4.53 -0.40 10.06
C ALA A 33 3.90 0.98 10.29
N LYS A 34 3.22 1.55 9.28
CA LYS A 34 2.71 2.93 9.34
C LYS A 34 1.28 3.04 9.91
N VAL A 35 0.50 1.96 9.85
CA VAL A 35 -0.94 1.98 10.17
C VAL A 35 -1.27 1.01 11.30
N LEU A 36 -1.05 -0.28 11.08
CA LEU A 36 -1.50 -1.32 12.01
C LEU A 36 -0.69 -1.30 13.32
N ASP A 37 0.63 -1.18 13.22
CA ASP A 37 1.52 -1.08 14.39
C ASP A 37 1.32 0.24 15.16
N ALA A 38 0.71 1.24 14.53
CA ALA A 38 0.29 2.49 15.17
C ALA A 38 -1.06 2.37 15.91
N GLY A 39 -1.69 1.18 15.89
CA GLY A 39 -2.97 0.91 16.55
C GLY A 39 -4.20 1.33 15.74
N VAL A 40 -4.07 1.52 14.42
CA VAL A 40 -5.20 1.84 13.54
C VAL A 40 -5.75 0.54 12.94
N ASP A 41 -7.00 0.22 13.24
CA ASP A 41 -7.62 -1.07 12.86
C ASP A 41 -8.13 -1.16 11.42
N GLY A 42 -8.02 -0.08 10.64
CA GLY A 42 -8.55 -0.05 9.28
C GLY A 42 -8.05 1.10 8.43
N LEU A 43 -8.16 0.94 7.11
CA LEU A 43 -7.76 1.96 6.15
C LEU A 43 -8.64 1.95 4.91
N ILE A 44 -8.67 3.09 4.22
CA ILE A 44 -9.28 3.26 2.90
C ILE A 44 -8.16 3.56 1.92
N ILE A 45 -8.08 2.80 0.83
CA ILE A 45 -7.00 2.93 -0.16
C ILE A 45 -7.56 3.57 -1.44
N ASN A 46 -6.95 4.68 -1.85
CA ASN A 46 -7.20 5.27 -3.16
C ASN A 46 -6.23 4.67 -4.20
N LEU A 47 -6.77 3.94 -5.18
CA LEU A 47 -6.00 3.32 -6.26
C LEU A 47 -6.11 4.08 -7.60
N ALA A 48 -6.79 5.24 -7.65
CA ALA A 48 -6.96 6.03 -8.87
C ALA A 48 -5.66 6.30 -9.67
N PRO A 49 -4.48 6.50 -9.06
CA PRO A 49 -3.23 6.68 -9.80
C PRO A 49 -2.84 5.50 -10.71
N HIS A 50 -3.41 4.31 -10.52
CA HIS A 50 -3.18 3.15 -11.38
C HIS A 50 -4.03 3.14 -12.65
N GLY A 51 -4.77 4.21 -12.96
CA GLY A 51 -5.52 4.34 -14.21
C GLY A 51 -6.67 3.34 -14.37
N TYR A 52 -7.23 2.83 -13.27
CA TYR A 52 -8.34 1.86 -13.26
C TYR A 52 -8.03 0.54 -13.98
N LEU A 53 -6.76 0.13 -13.99
CA LEU A 53 -6.35 -1.13 -14.60
C LEU A 53 -7.02 -2.33 -13.90
N PRO A 54 -7.56 -3.30 -14.67
CA PRO A 54 -8.09 -4.54 -14.11
C PRO A 54 -7.05 -5.29 -13.27
N GLY A 55 -7.49 -5.93 -12.19
CA GLY A 55 -6.63 -6.76 -11.34
C GLY A 55 -5.90 -6.02 -10.22
N VAL A 56 -5.71 -4.69 -10.30
CA VAL A 56 -4.97 -3.94 -9.26
C VAL A 56 -5.64 -4.03 -7.89
N ILE A 57 -6.98 -4.00 -7.83
CA ILE A 57 -7.73 -4.18 -6.58
C ILE A 57 -7.47 -5.58 -6.02
N THR A 58 -7.49 -6.61 -6.86
CA THR A 58 -7.21 -8.00 -6.45
C THR A 58 -5.79 -8.12 -5.90
N THR A 59 -4.79 -7.59 -6.60
CA THR A 59 -3.39 -7.60 -6.15
C THR A 59 -3.23 -6.89 -4.80
N ALA A 60 -3.85 -5.72 -4.63
CA ALA A 60 -3.82 -5.01 -3.35
C ALA A 60 -4.48 -5.82 -2.22
N ALA A 61 -5.64 -6.42 -2.51
CA ALA A 61 -6.37 -7.23 -1.53
C ALA A 61 -5.58 -8.48 -1.13
N GLU A 62 -4.99 -9.20 -2.08
CA GLU A 62 -4.16 -10.38 -1.82
C GLU A 62 -2.93 -10.06 -0.98
N ALA A 63 -2.29 -8.92 -1.23
CA ALA A 63 -1.14 -8.47 -0.45
C ALA A 63 -1.50 -8.12 1.01
N LEU A 64 -2.67 -7.51 1.23
CA LEU A 64 -3.08 -7.03 2.55
C LEU A 64 -3.87 -8.05 3.35
N ARG A 65 -4.46 -9.05 2.70
CA ARG A 65 -5.27 -10.09 3.34
C ARG A 65 -4.60 -10.71 4.57
N PRO A 66 -3.31 -11.10 4.55
CA PRO A 66 -2.65 -11.70 5.71
C PRO A 66 -2.60 -10.78 6.95
N LEU A 67 -2.67 -9.47 6.74
CA LEU A 67 -2.57 -8.46 7.80
C LEU A 67 -3.92 -8.13 8.45
N LEU A 68 -5.03 -8.39 7.75
CA LEU A 68 -6.37 -7.95 8.14
C LEU A 68 -7.22 -9.04 8.80
N GLY A 69 -6.72 -10.29 8.87
CA GLY A 69 -7.38 -11.38 9.57
C GLY A 69 -8.66 -11.90 8.88
N VAL A 70 -8.74 -11.81 7.54
CA VAL A 70 -9.90 -12.20 6.71
C VAL A 70 -9.54 -13.20 5.59
#